data_AF-A0A7S0BQC7-F1
#
_entry.id   AF-A0A7S0BQC7-F1
#
_cell.length_a   1.000
_cell.length_b   1.000
_cell.length_c   1.000
_cell.angle_alpha   90.00
_cell.angle_beta   90.00
_cell.angle_gamma   90.00
#
_symmetry.space_group_name_H-M   'P 1'
#
loop_
_entity.id
_entity.type
_entity.pdbx_description
1 polymer ?
#
loop_
_entity_poly.entity_id
_entity_poly.type
_entity_poly.pdbx_seq_one_letter_code
_entity_poly.pdbx_strand_id
1 'polypeptide(L)'
;KKIGSISVCSKTNALVTASNDCTVAVFDLRKVDKEKALASFGHGRAVSNGVLSGDSQSVLTTSYDDTLRIYSKVKGTWMDKPRVYKHDNNTGRWITKFKAEWYPKAPGILVCGSMKRPHGLDVFDASTNDRSTTGKLMSEYLSAIPARHAFHPELDILATGNASGRLCIWAARGN
;
A
#
# COMPACT_ATOMS: atom_id res chain seq x y z
N LYS A 1 -15.52 15.66 -1.80
CA LYS A 1 -14.54 14.62 -2.19
C LYS A 1 -14.26 13.74 -0.98
N LYS A 2 -14.08 12.41 -1.15
CA LYS A 2 -13.81 11.51 -0.02
C LYS A 2 -12.34 11.09 -0.02
N ILE A 3 -11.67 11.32 1.10
CA ILE A 3 -10.32 10.82 1.36
C ILE A 3 -10.42 9.35 1.78
N GLY A 4 -9.70 8.48 1.08
CA GLY A 4 -9.65 7.03 1.33
C GLY A 4 -8.65 6.63 2.40
N SER A 5 -7.50 7.33 2.47
CA SER A 5 -6.49 7.12 3.49
C SER A 5 -5.66 8.37 3.75
N ILE A 6 -5.05 8.39 4.93
CA ILE A 6 -4.05 9.35 5.33
C ILE A 6 -2.86 8.54 5.92
N SER A 7 -1.64 8.91 5.56
CA SER A 7 -0.40 8.32 6.09
C SER A 7 0.54 9.44 6.51
N VAL A 8 1.13 9.32 7.70
CA VAL A 8 2.03 10.31 8.28
C VAL A 8 3.38 9.66 8.54
N CYS A 9 4.47 10.33 8.17
CA CYS A 9 5.81 10.02 8.68
C CYS A 9 6.29 11.17 9.57
N SER A 10 6.37 10.91 10.87
CA SER A 10 6.83 11.90 11.85
C SER A 10 8.30 12.28 11.65
N LYS A 11 9.15 11.33 11.23
CA LYS A 11 10.60 11.57 11.01
C LYS A 11 10.85 12.62 9.93
N THR A 12 10.08 12.60 8.84
CA THR A 12 10.25 13.53 7.72
C THR A 12 9.20 14.63 7.67
N ASN A 13 8.25 14.63 8.61
CA ASN A 13 7.06 15.49 8.62
C ASN A 13 6.28 15.41 7.30
N ALA A 14 6.29 14.26 6.64
CA ALA A 14 5.57 14.06 5.39
C ALA A 14 4.17 13.50 5.66
N LEU A 15 3.18 14.03 4.94
CA LEU A 15 1.79 13.59 4.97
C LEU A 15 1.39 13.15 3.56
N VAL A 16 0.78 11.98 3.45
CA VAL A 16 0.20 11.48 2.21
C VAL A 16 -1.30 11.34 2.37
N THR A 17 -2.03 11.81 1.38
CA THR A 17 -3.48 11.62 1.29
C THR A 17 -3.81 10.90 -0.01
N ALA A 18 -4.71 9.92 0.07
CA ALA A 18 -5.27 9.25 -1.11
C ALA A 18 -6.75 9.53 -1.21
N SER A 19 -7.24 9.80 -2.41
CA SER A 19 -8.58 10.32 -2.64
C SER A 19 -9.36 9.57 -3.70
N ASN A 20 -10.68 9.56 -3.56
CA ASN A 20 -11.58 9.04 -4.56
C ASN A 20 -11.63 9.87 -5.86
N ASP A 21 -11.04 11.07 -5.89
CA ASP A 21 -10.91 11.89 -7.10
C ASP A 21 -9.72 11.49 -7.99
N CYS A 22 -9.24 10.25 -7.83
CA CYS A 22 -8.14 9.66 -8.58
C CYS A 22 -6.78 10.30 -8.31
N THR A 23 -6.62 11.04 -7.21
CA THR A 23 -5.35 11.69 -6.85
C THR A 23 -4.74 11.16 -5.55
N VAL A 24 -3.43 11.25 -5.49
CA VAL A 24 -2.62 11.12 -4.26
C VAL A 24 -1.78 12.37 -4.12
N ALA A 25 -1.85 13.03 -2.97
CA ALA A 25 -1.08 14.24 -2.71
C ALA A 25 -0.14 14.02 -1.53
N VAL A 26 1.07 14.56 -1.65
CA VAL A 26 2.12 14.57 -0.63
C VAL A 26 2.30 15.98 -0.10
N PHE A 27 2.34 16.15 1.21
CA PHE A 27 2.47 17.44 1.89
C PHE A 27 3.63 17.42 2.89
N ASP A 28 4.20 18.59 3.16
CA ASP A 28 5.08 18.82 4.31
C ASP A 28 4.22 19.37 5.44
N LEU A 29 4.10 18.63 6.56
CA LEU A 29 3.34 19.04 7.74
C LEU A 29 3.80 20.39 8.31
N ARG A 30 5.05 20.78 8.05
CA ARG A 30 5.61 22.07 8.47
C ARG A 30 5.17 23.25 7.61
N LYS A 31 4.53 22.99 6.46
CA LYS A 31 4.16 24.00 5.43
C LYS A 31 2.71 23.86 4.96
N VAL A 32 1.85 23.26 5.78
CA VAL A 32 0.44 22.95 5.41
C VAL A 32 -0.40 24.22 5.27
N ASP A 33 0.02 25.31 5.91
CA ASP A 33 -0.57 26.65 5.82
C ASP A 33 -0.62 27.21 4.38
N LYS A 34 0.23 26.71 3.47
CA LYS A 34 0.33 27.21 2.09
C LYS A 34 -0.57 26.49 1.09
N GLU A 35 -1.42 25.54 1.54
CA GLU A 35 -2.32 24.69 0.73
C GLU A 35 -1.67 23.93 -0.44
N LYS A 36 -0.36 24.02 -0.61
CA LYS A 36 0.36 23.49 -1.77
C LYS A 36 0.96 22.13 -1.44
N ALA A 37 0.47 21.11 -2.13
CA ALA A 37 1.11 19.79 -2.11
C ALA A 37 2.55 19.88 -2.67
N LEU A 38 3.47 19.15 -2.04
CA LEU A 38 4.84 18.97 -2.56
C LEU A 38 4.83 18.21 -3.88
N ALA A 39 3.91 17.26 -4.01
CA ALA A 39 3.67 16.50 -5.22
C ALA A 39 2.22 16.01 -5.25
N SER A 40 1.68 15.84 -6.45
CA SER A 40 0.37 15.26 -6.68
C SER A 40 0.46 14.27 -7.83
N PHE A 41 -0.06 13.07 -7.63
CA PHE A 41 0.01 11.97 -8.57
C PHE A 41 -1.39 11.53 -9.00
N GLY A 42 -1.57 11.30 -10.29
CA GLY A 42 -2.83 10.85 -10.87
C GLY A 42 -2.91 9.34 -11.07
N HIS A 43 -4.11 8.81 -10.88
CA HIS A 43 -4.51 7.43 -11.19
C HIS A 43 -5.65 7.41 -12.20
N GLY A 44 -5.90 6.25 -12.81
CA GLY A 44 -7.02 6.09 -13.76
C GLY A 44 -8.39 6.00 -13.09
N ARG A 45 -8.42 5.66 -11.79
CA ARG A 45 -9.62 5.52 -10.96
C ARG A 45 -9.31 5.91 -9.51
N ALA A 46 -10.35 5.89 -8.67
CA ALA A 46 -10.27 6.22 -7.26
C ALA A 46 -9.12 5.49 -6.55
N VAL A 47 -8.41 6.20 -5.69
CA VAL A 47 -7.30 5.66 -4.90
C VAL A 47 -7.79 5.31 -3.51
N SER A 48 -7.64 4.05 -3.10
CA SER A 48 -8.08 3.57 -1.78
C SER A 48 -7.05 3.81 -0.70
N ASN A 49 -5.77 3.76 -1.05
CA ASN A 49 -4.67 3.86 -0.11
C ASN A 49 -3.45 4.58 -0.70
N GLY A 50 -2.73 5.31 0.14
CA GLY A 50 -1.43 5.91 -0.12
C GLY A 50 -0.61 5.87 1.16
N VAL A 51 0.56 5.24 1.14
CA VAL A 51 1.42 5.04 2.31
C VAL A 51 2.89 5.30 1.99
N LEU A 52 3.56 6.05 2.87
CA LEU A 52 5.00 6.30 2.76
C LEU A 52 5.80 5.05 3.12
N SER A 53 6.94 4.84 2.44
CA SER A 53 7.97 3.91 2.88
C SER A 53 8.62 4.40 4.17
N GLY A 54 9.25 3.49 4.93
CA GLY A 54 9.89 3.82 6.22
C GLY A 54 10.98 4.89 6.14
N ASP A 55 11.67 4.97 4.99
CA ASP A 55 12.66 6.00 4.66
C ASP A 55 12.06 7.29 4.07
N SER A 56 10.74 7.33 3.91
CA SER A 56 9.96 8.38 3.24
C SER A 56 10.43 8.71 1.83
N GLN A 57 11.16 7.83 1.14
CA GLN A 57 11.63 8.07 -0.23
C GLN A 57 10.62 7.65 -1.29
N SER A 58 9.65 6.82 -0.93
CA SER A 58 8.63 6.31 -1.84
C SER A 58 7.23 6.38 -1.24
N VAL A 59 6.23 6.48 -2.12
CA VAL A 59 4.81 6.36 -1.80
C VAL A 59 4.26 5.14 -2.54
N LEU A 60 3.70 4.21 -1.79
CA LEU A 60 2.94 3.07 -2.31
C LEU A 60 1.46 3.45 -2.35
N THR A 61 0.82 3.25 -3.50
CA THR A 61 -0.60 3.53 -3.69
C THR A 61 -1.36 2.29 -4.13
N THR A 62 -2.63 2.22 -3.75
CA THR A 62 -3.58 1.18 -4.17
C THR A 62 -4.78 1.83 -4.83
N SER A 63 -5.09 1.43 -6.06
CA SER A 63 -6.14 2.08 -6.86
C SER A 63 -7.10 1.08 -7.50
N TYR A 64 -8.35 1.52 -7.70
CA TYR A 64 -9.37 0.78 -8.43
C TYR A 64 -9.08 0.66 -9.95
N ASP A 65 -7.99 1.24 -10.44
CA ASP A 65 -7.51 1.04 -11.81
C ASP A 65 -6.72 -0.28 -11.97
N ASP A 66 -6.82 -1.18 -10.99
CA ASP A 66 -6.12 -2.47 -10.95
C ASP A 66 -4.60 -2.34 -10.93
N THR A 67 -4.10 -1.26 -10.32
CA THR A 67 -2.67 -1.08 -10.12
C THR A 67 -2.32 -0.79 -8.66
N LEU A 68 -1.19 -1.34 -8.25
CA LEU A 68 -0.37 -0.74 -7.20
C LEU A 68 0.68 0.12 -7.88
N ARG A 69 0.96 1.31 -7.36
CA ARG A 69 1.99 2.18 -7.91
C ARG A 69 2.97 2.62 -6.83
N ILE A 70 4.22 2.75 -7.23
CA ILE A 70 5.29 3.29 -6.40
C ILE A 70 5.81 4.55 -7.05
N TYR A 71 5.64 5.67 -6.37
CA TYR A 71 6.22 6.96 -6.71
C TYR A 71 7.46 7.16 -5.84
N SER A 72 8.60 7.51 -6.43
CA SER A 72 9.85 7.65 -5.69
C SER A 72 10.44 9.04 -5.85
N LYS A 73 11.24 9.46 -4.87
CA LYS A 73 12.09 10.64 -4.98
C LYS A 73 13.44 10.30 -5.58
N VAL A 74 13.96 11.17 -6.42
CA VAL A 74 15.34 11.15 -6.91
C VAL A 74 15.96 12.50 -6.59
N LYS A 75 17.05 12.49 -5.82
CA LYS A 75 17.75 13.72 -5.36
C LYS A 75 16.79 14.74 -4.68
N GLY A 76 15.82 14.23 -3.90
CA GLY A 76 14.85 15.05 -3.17
C GLY A 76 13.61 15.46 -3.97
N THR A 77 13.56 15.19 -5.27
CA THR A 77 12.45 15.57 -6.15
C THR A 77 11.58 14.35 -6.47
N TRP A 78 10.26 14.50 -6.36
CA TRP A 78 9.31 13.46 -6.74
C TRP A 78 9.29 13.24 -8.24
N MET A 79 9.32 11.97 -8.65
CA MET A 79 9.24 11.60 -10.07
C MET A 79 7.80 11.42 -10.51
N ASP A 80 7.44 11.95 -11.68
CA ASP A 80 6.09 11.84 -12.24
C ASP A 80 5.74 10.41 -12.69
N LYS A 81 6.75 9.66 -13.16
CA LYS A 81 6.56 8.30 -13.68
C LYS A 81 6.67 7.27 -12.56
N PRO A 82 5.58 6.59 -12.18
CA PRO A 82 5.62 5.55 -11.17
C PRO A 82 6.14 4.22 -11.71
N ARG A 83 6.59 3.34 -10.81
CA ARG A 83 6.60 1.90 -11.07
C ARG A 83 5.19 1.37 -10.89
N VAL A 84 4.69 0.62 -11.87
CA VAL A 84 3.32 0.11 -11.90
C VAL A 84 3.33 -1.41 -11.77
N TYR A 85 2.54 -1.93 -10.84
CA TYR A 85 2.35 -3.35 -10.58
C TYR A 85 0.90 -3.69 -10.89
N LYS A 86 0.69 -4.62 -11.82
CA LYS A 86 -0.65 -5.06 -12.17
C LYS A 86 -1.22 -5.90 -11.03
N HIS A 87 -2.41 -5.55 -10.57
CA HIS A 87 -3.06 -6.19 -9.45
C HIS A 87 -4.56 -6.34 -9.72
N ASP A 88 -5.32 -7.04 -8.87
CA ASP A 88 -6.77 -7.11 -8.97
C ASP A 88 -7.40 -6.48 -7.72
N ASN A 89 -7.79 -5.20 -7.84
CA ASN A 89 -8.28 -4.35 -6.76
C ASN A 89 -9.81 -4.21 -6.76
N ASN A 90 -10.51 -5.00 -7.58
CA ASN A 90 -11.96 -4.90 -7.81
C ASN A 90 -12.80 -5.47 -6.66
N THR A 91 -12.66 -4.89 -5.47
CA THR A 91 -13.39 -5.25 -4.24
C THR A 91 -14.92 -5.12 -4.32
N GLY A 92 -15.43 -4.41 -5.34
CA GLY A 92 -16.85 -4.14 -5.47
C GLY A 92 -17.40 -3.31 -4.30
N ARG A 93 -18.69 -3.52 -3.97
CA ARG A 93 -19.38 -2.76 -2.90
C ARG A 93 -19.19 -3.35 -1.51
N TRP A 94 -18.92 -4.65 -1.40
CA TRP A 94 -19.09 -5.42 -0.17
C TRP A 94 -17.79 -5.74 0.57
N ILE A 95 -16.65 -5.48 -0.05
CA ILE A 95 -15.33 -5.79 0.53
C ILE A 95 -14.65 -4.48 0.91
N THR A 96 -14.05 -4.46 2.10
CA THR A 96 -13.18 -3.36 2.53
C THR A 96 -12.12 -3.11 1.48
N LYS A 97 -11.92 -1.84 1.10
CA LYS A 97 -10.91 -1.47 0.12
C LYS A 97 -9.53 -1.96 0.56
N PHE A 98 -8.75 -2.50 -0.37
CA PHE A 98 -7.40 -2.94 -0.07
C PHE A 98 -6.50 -1.76 0.31
N LYS A 99 -5.64 -2.01 1.30
CA LYS A 99 -4.57 -1.11 1.70
C LYS A 99 -3.26 -1.88 1.58
N ALA A 100 -2.51 -1.63 0.52
CA ALA A 100 -1.17 -2.20 0.41
C ALA A 100 -0.25 -1.59 1.47
N GLU A 101 0.65 -2.40 2.03
CA GLU A 101 1.58 -2.00 3.09
C GLU A 101 3.02 -2.40 2.78
N TRP A 102 3.96 -1.56 3.20
CA TRP A 102 5.39 -1.86 3.18
C TRP A 102 5.74 -2.80 4.34
N TYR A 103 6.60 -3.78 4.08
CA TYR A 103 7.27 -4.48 5.15
C TYR A 103 8.31 -3.55 5.80
N PRO A 104 8.23 -3.25 7.11
CA PRO A 104 9.06 -2.22 7.72
C PRO A 104 10.55 -2.58 7.79
N LYS A 105 10.91 -3.87 7.73
CA LYS A 105 12.28 -4.34 7.98
C LYS A 105 13.08 -4.69 6.73
N ALA A 106 12.44 -4.85 5.57
CA ALA A 106 13.15 -5.05 4.31
C ALA A 106 12.68 -4.04 3.26
N PRO A 107 13.58 -3.21 2.71
CA PRO A 107 13.22 -2.22 1.72
C PRO A 107 12.70 -2.90 0.46
N GLY A 108 11.61 -2.37 -0.10
CA GLY A 108 11.04 -2.87 -1.35
C GLY A 108 10.00 -3.98 -1.19
N ILE A 109 9.98 -4.70 -0.05
CA ILE A 109 8.95 -5.72 0.18
C ILE A 109 7.63 -5.05 0.54
N LEU A 110 6.56 -5.45 -0.15
CA LEU A 110 5.22 -4.95 0.10
C LEU A 110 4.19 -6.07 -0.05
N VAL A 111 3.05 -5.88 0.61
CA VAL A 111 1.95 -6.83 0.63
C VAL A 111 0.62 -6.17 0.26
N CYS A 112 -0.26 -6.92 -0.38
CA CYS A 112 -1.62 -6.47 -0.67
C CYS A 112 -2.59 -7.65 -0.76
N GLY A 113 -3.81 -7.49 -0.25
CA GLY A 113 -4.89 -8.43 -0.51
C GLY A 113 -5.32 -8.34 -1.97
N SER A 114 -5.79 -9.44 -2.56
CA SER A 114 -6.08 -9.57 -3.99
C SER A 114 -7.42 -10.27 -4.21
N MET A 115 -8.17 -9.84 -5.22
CA MET A 115 -9.39 -10.56 -5.65
C MET A 115 -9.06 -11.84 -6.45
N LYS A 116 -7.80 -12.00 -6.89
CA LYS A 116 -7.36 -13.20 -7.61
C LYS A 116 -7.49 -14.46 -6.75
N ARG A 117 -8.00 -15.53 -7.37
CA ARG A 117 -8.02 -16.87 -6.78
C ARG A 117 -6.67 -17.59 -7.00
N PRO A 118 -6.23 -18.45 -6.06
CA PRO A 118 -6.78 -18.64 -4.72
C PRO A 118 -6.62 -17.38 -3.85
N HIS A 119 -7.55 -17.19 -2.92
CA HIS A 119 -7.55 -16.06 -1.99
C HIS A 119 -6.28 -16.10 -1.15
N GLY A 120 -5.64 -14.94 -1.01
CA GLY A 120 -4.37 -14.83 -0.31
C GLY A 120 -3.91 -13.39 -0.21
N LEU A 121 -2.75 -13.22 0.42
CA LEU A 121 -2.04 -11.96 0.44
C LEU A 121 -0.88 -12.02 -0.56
N ASP A 122 -0.93 -11.17 -1.59
CA ASP A 122 0.13 -11.07 -2.59
C ASP A 122 1.33 -10.34 -1.98
N VAL A 123 2.53 -10.86 -2.24
CA VAL A 123 3.82 -10.30 -1.85
C VAL A 123 4.56 -9.86 -3.10
N PHE A 124 5.18 -8.68 -3.05
CA PHE A 124 5.99 -8.15 -4.14
C PHE A 124 7.36 -7.71 -3.62
N ASP A 125 8.35 -7.75 -4.51
CA ASP A 125 9.67 -7.19 -4.27
C ASP A 125 9.95 -6.02 -5.22
N ALA A 126 9.76 -4.81 -4.71
CA ALA A 126 10.02 -3.58 -5.44
C ALA A 126 11.50 -3.19 -5.53
N SER A 127 12.41 -3.91 -4.87
CA SER A 127 13.86 -3.73 -5.07
C SER A 127 14.29 -4.22 -6.46
N THR A 128 13.57 -5.21 -7.00
CA THR A 128 13.82 -5.76 -8.33
C THR A 128 13.11 -4.96 -9.43
N ASN A 129 13.43 -5.25 -10.69
CA ASN A 129 12.65 -4.78 -11.84
C ASN A 129 11.46 -5.67 -12.18
N ASP A 130 11.32 -6.82 -11.50
CA ASP A 130 10.12 -7.64 -11.63
C ASP A 130 8.91 -6.87 -11.08
N ARG A 131 7.80 -6.99 -11.79
CA ARG A 131 6.51 -6.37 -11.45
C ARG A 131 5.45 -7.43 -11.15
N SER A 132 5.84 -8.70 -11.14
CA SER A 132 5.02 -9.83 -10.75
C SER A 132 5.02 -10.04 -9.24
N THR A 133 4.08 -10.85 -8.77
CA THR A 133 3.99 -11.28 -7.37
C THR A 133 5.10 -12.28 -7.09
N THR A 134 5.95 -12.02 -6.10
CA THR A 134 7.06 -12.90 -5.70
C THR A 134 6.60 -14.07 -4.84
N GLY A 135 5.45 -13.94 -4.19
CA GLY A 135 4.84 -15.00 -3.39
C GLY A 135 3.44 -14.65 -2.93
N LYS A 136 2.72 -15.63 -2.38
CA LYS A 136 1.38 -15.43 -1.85
C LYS A 136 1.25 -16.12 -0.51
N LEU A 137 0.87 -15.38 0.53
CA LEU A 137 0.54 -15.95 1.83
C LEU A 137 -0.87 -16.53 1.79
N MET A 138 -0.98 -17.83 2.03
CA MET A 138 -2.22 -18.59 1.96
C MET A 138 -2.36 -19.52 3.15
N SER A 139 -3.61 -19.80 3.51
CA SER A 139 -3.97 -20.76 4.55
C SER A 139 -5.32 -21.37 4.22
N GLU A 140 -5.54 -22.63 4.56
CA GLU A 140 -6.85 -23.28 4.46
C GLU A 140 -7.92 -22.57 5.32
N TYR A 141 -7.50 -21.88 6.39
CA TYR A 141 -8.38 -21.11 7.26
C TYR A 141 -8.77 -19.74 6.69
N LEU A 142 -8.08 -19.30 5.63
CA LEU A 142 -8.31 -18.03 4.94
C LEU A 142 -9.47 -18.16 3.92
N SER A 143 -10.70 -18.19 4.44
CA SER A 143 -11.91 -18.34 3.62
C SER A 143 -12.32 -17.08 2.84
N ALA A 144 -11.78 -15.91 3.21
CA ALA A 144 -12.10 -14.61 2.61
C ALA A 144 -10.84 -13.75 2.45
N ILE A 145 -10.92 -12.76 1.55
CA ILE A 145 -9.78 -11.95 1.12
C ILE A 145 -9.26 -11.07 2.28
N PRO A 146 -7.96 -11.14 2.61
CA PRO A 146 -7.35 -10.30 3.63
C PRO A 146 -7.21 -8.87 3.11
N ALA A 147 -8.18 -8.00 3.42
CA ALA A 147 -8.21 -6.64 2.89
C ALA A 147 -7.38 -5.64 3.71
N ARG A 148 -7.10 -5.97 4.97
CA ARG A 148 -6.35 -5.12 5.91
C ARG A 148 -5.25 -5.93 6.57
N HIS A 149 -4.12 -5.27 6.79
CA HIS A 149 -2.90 -5.88 7.27
C HIS A 149 -2.28 -4.94 8.32
N ALA A 150 -1.42 -5.49 9.17
CA ALA A 150 -0.59 -4.72 10.08
C ALA A 150 0.66 -5.55 10.43
N PHE A 151 1.83 -5.03 10.09
CA PHE A 151 3.09 -5.62 10.55
C PHE A 151 3.31 -5.30 12.03
N HIS A 152 3.84 -6.27 12.78
CA HIS A 152 4.35 -6.01 14.12
C HIS A 152 5.58 -5.07 14.02
N PRO A 153 5.71 -4.05 14.89
CA PRO A 153 6.82 -3.10 14.80
C PRO A 153 8.19 -3.77 14.97
N GLU A 154 8.30 -4.73 15.89
CA GLU A 154 9.59 -5.33 16.28
C GLU A 154 9.78 -6.80 15.84
N LEU A 155 8.73 -7.51 15.46
CA LEU A 155 8.77 -8.96 15.21
C LEU A 155 8.47 -9.22 13.74
N ASP A 156 8.97 -10.32 13.18
CA ASP A 156 8.69 -10.73 11.81
C ASP A 156 7.31 -11.40 11.71
N ILE A 157 6.30 -10.64 12.15
CA ILE A 157 4.92 -11.07 12.29
C ILE A 157 4.02 -10.09 11.52
N LEU A 158 3.06 -10.66 10.80
CA LEU A 158 2.01 -9.92 10.10
C LEU A 158 0.65 -10.40 10.58
N ALA A 159 -0.21 -9.47 10.95
CA ALA A 159 -1.63 -9.75 11.19
C ALA A 159 -2.44 -9.33 9.95
N THR A 160 -3.37 -10.18 9.50
CA THR A 160 -4.28 -9.86 8.39
C THR A 160 -5.72 -10.14 8.75
N GLY A 161 -6.62 -9.20 8.46
CA GLY A 161 -8.06 -9.33 8.69
C GLY A 161 -8.86 -9.36 7.39
N ASN A 162 -9.95 -10.13 7.39
CA ASN A 162 -10.87 -10.25 6.25
C ASN A 162 -12.33 -9.96 6.64
N ALA A 163 -13.21 -9.90 5.63
CA ALA A 163 -14.62 -9.57 5.83
C ALA A 163 -15.46 -10.67 6.51
N SER A 164 -14.93 -11.88 6.69
CA SER A 164 -15.61 -12.94 7.45
C SER A 164 -15.37 -12.86 8.95
N GLY A 165 -14.73 -11.79 9.44
CA GLY A 165 -14.41 -11.58 10.85
C GLY A 165 -13.22 -12.38 11.36
N ARG A 166 -12.47 -13.06 10.47
CA ARG A 166 -11.29 -13.85 10.84
C ARG A 166 -10.02 -13.01 10.74
N LEU A 167 -9.08 -13.31 11.64
CA LEU A 167 -7.72 -12.81 11.61
C LEU A 167 -6.77 -13.99 11.33
N CYS A 168 -5.77 -13.78 10.50
CA CYS A 168 -4.64 -14.69 10.34
C CYS A 168 -3.37 -14.01 10.84
N ILE A 169 -2.54 -14.77 11.56
CA ILE A 169 -1.21 -14.34 12.00
C ILE A 169 -0.18 -15.13 11.18
N TRP A 170 0.72 -14.41 10.54
CA TRP A 170 1.81 -14.96 9.76
C TRP A 170 3.11 -14.66 10.49
N ALA A 171 3.96 -15.65 10.67
CA ALA A 171 5.30 -15.47 11.22
C ALA A 171 6.32 -16.02 10.22
N ALA A 172 7.43 -15.33 10.05
CA ALA A 172 8.59 -15.95 9.40
C ALA A 172 8.96 -17.19 10.21
N ARG A 173 9.13 -18.33 9.54
CA ARG A 173 9.75 -19.48 10.22
C ARG A 173 11.18 -19.06 10.57
N GLY A 174 11.48 -19.01 11.86
CA GLY A 174 12.88 -18.99 12.29
C GLY A 174 13.56 -20.24 11.76
N ASN A 175 14.77 -20.07 11.21
CA ASN A 175 15.64 -21.20 10.93
C ASN A 175 16.01 -21.91 12.23
#